data_AF-A0A948AJA2-F1
#
_entry.id   AF-A0A948AJA2-F1
#
_cell.length_a   1.000
_cell.length_b   1.000
_cell.length_c   1.000
_cell.angle_alpha   90.00
_cell.angle_beta   90.00
_cell.angle_gamma   90.00
#
_symmetry.space_group_name_H-M   'P 1'
#
loop_
_entity.id
_entity.type
_entity.pdbx_description
1 polymer ?
#
loop_
_entity_poly.entity_id
_entity_poly.type
_entity_poly.pdbx_seq_one_letter_code
_entity_poly.pdbx_strand_id
1 'polypeptide(L)'
;MSNTDILFTPMLQRLPPALLALAAQLMALLAVAAMAVVLRESGAGLPLPIWIGLVGMTAALSSRWLGLPIWWQIINLVFIPLLWLTLQSGIDPVWFLAGLILLALTSLGVIRTRVPLYLSSSRAAEALAAHLPEQARVLDLGCGLGGPLARLAALRPDAALHGVEAAPLNWLIARLRLWGRARIGLGNLWDSDLSGHDVVYAYLSPAPMPRLWQKARAEMRPGSLFISNTFTVPGVEPDEVVELHDLSHARLLIWRM
;
A
#
# COMPACT_ATOMS: atom_id res chain seq x y z
N MET A 1 -2.43 15.79 22.31
CA MET A 1 -1.15 15.26 22.83
C MET A 1 -1.52 14.28 23.94
N SER A 2 -1.38 12.98 23.69
CA SER A 2 -1.82 11.92 24.60
C SER A 2 -0.69 11.57 25.58
N ASN A 3 -1.05 11.30 26.83
CA ASN A 3 -0.21 11.22 28.02
C ASN A 3 0.70 9.95 28.10
N THR A 4 1.24 9.50 26.96
CA THR A 4 2.04 8.25 26.83
C THR A 4 3.48 8.47 26.36
N ASP A 5 3.91 9.73 26.20
CA ASP A 5 5.23 10.08 25.66
C ASP A 5 6.40 9.97 26.67
N ILE A 6 6.11 9.56 27.90
CA ILE A 6 7.10 9.45 28.97
C ILE A 6 7.36 7.97 29.21
N LEU A 7 8.39 7.40 28.58
CA LEU A 7 9.20 6.23 29.05
C LEU A 7 10.11 5.60 27.97
N PHE A 8 10.18 6.15 26.75
CA PHE A 8 10.99 5.53 25.68
C PHE A 8 12.28 6.28 25.36
N THR A 9 13.39 5.55 25.37
CA THR A 9 14.68 6.00 24.84
C THR A 9 14.51 6.37 23.36
N PRO A 10 14.98 7.53 22.89
CA PRO A 10 14.79 8.01 21.50
C PRO A 10 15.35 7.09 20.41
N MET A 11 16.14 6.07 20.79
CA MET A 11 16.68 5.06 19.90
C MET A 11 15.64 4.01 19.45
N LEU A 12 14.71 3.61 20.32
CA LEU A 12 13.69 2.58 20.02
C LEU A 12 12.63 3.08 19.04
N GLN A 13 12.30 4.37 19.07
CA GLN A 13 11.33 5.00 18.16
C GLN A 13 11.80 5.04 16.70
N ARG A 14 13.10 4.79 16.43
CA ARG A 14 13.67 4.79 15.08
C ARG A 14 13.61 3.43 14.39
N LEU A 15 13.32 2.36 15.13
CA LEU A 15 13.28 1.01 14.57
C LEU A 15 11.93 0.76 13.86
N PRO A 16 11.93 0.03 12.73
CA PRO A 16 10.70 -0.44 12.11
C PRO A 16 9.82 -1.21 13.11
N PRO A 17 8.49 -1.01 13.12
CA PRO A 17 7.58 -1.69 14.04
C PRO A 17 7.73 -3.22 14.04
N ALA A 18 8.06 -3.81 12.90
CA ALA A 18 8.30 -5.25 12.77
C ALA A 18 9.50 -5.74 13.61
N LEU A 19 10.58 -4.95 13.73
CA LEU A 19 11.73 -5.31 14.56
C LEU A 19 11.41 -5.21 16.04
N LEU A 20 10.64 -4.20 16.44
CA LEU A 20 10.16 -4.07 17.82
C LEU A 20 9.22 -5.21 18.19
N ALA A 21 8.34 -5.62 17.27
CA ALA A 21 7.45 -6.76 17.47
C ALA A 21 8.23 -8.07 17.59
N LEU A 22 9.26 -8.28 16.76
CA LEU A 22 10.16 -9.43 16.88
C LEU A 22 10.89 -9.44 18.23
N ALA A 23 11.40 -8.29 18.67
CA ALA A 23 12.04 -8.19 19.98
C ALA A 23 11.06 -8.54 21.12
N ALA A 24 9.81 -8.08 21.05
CA ALA A 24 8.76 -8.45 22.01
C ALA A 24 8.52 -9.97 22.06
N GLN A 25 8.48 -10.64 20.91
CA GLN A 25 8.35 -12.11 20.84
C GLN A 25 9.54 -12.83 21.46
N LEU A 26 10.76 -12.39 21.17
CA LEU A 26 11.97 -13.01 21.72
C LEU A 26 12.05 -12.83 23.24
N MET A 27 11.76 -11.64 23.75
CA MET A 27 11.71 -11.37 25.19
C MET A 27 10.66 -12.24 25.89
N ALA A 28 9.46 -12.33 25.30
CA ALA A 28 8.37 -13.17 25.80
C ALA A 28 8.76 -14.65 25.85
N LEU A 29 9.33 -15.16 24.76
CA LEU A 29 9.77 -16.55 24.67
C LEU A 29 10.82 -16.88 25.74
N LEU A 30 11.83 -16.00 25.90
CA LEU A 30 12.89 -16.19 26.90
C LEU A 30 12.34 -16.12 28.33
N ALA A 31 11.48 -15.15 28.63
CA ALA A 31 10.89 -14.98 29.96
C ALA A 31 10.00 -16.17 30.33
N VAL A 32 9.17 -16.64 29.41
CA VAL A 32 8.28 -17.78 29.63
C VAL A 32 9.07 -19.09 29.70
N ALA A 33 10.12 -19.26 28.88
CA ALA A 33 11.01 -20.41 28.97
C ALA A 33 11.75 -20.47 30.31
N ALA A 34 12.26 -19.34 30.81
CA ALA A 34 12.88 -19.26 32.13
C ALA A 34 11.89 -19.64 33.25
N MET A 35 10.65 -19.12 33.18
CA MET A 35 9.58 -19.51 34.11
C MET A 35 9.29 -21.02 34.05
N ALA A 36 9.28 -21.61 32.85
CA ALA A 36 9.06 -23.04 32.66
C ALA A 36 10.16 -23.91 33.27
N VAL A 37 11.43 -23.48 33.18
CA VAL A 37 12.55 -24.18 33.84
C VAL A 37 12.37 -24.17 35.36
N VAL A 38 12.05 -23.02 35.95
CA VAL A 38 11.84 -22.89 37.39
C VAL A 38 10.65 -23.74 37.88
N LEU A 39 9.51 -23.69 37.17
CA LEU A 39 8.33 -24.48 37.53
C LEU A 39 8.51 -25.99 37.34
N ARG A 40 9.37 -26.39 36.40
CA ARG A 40 9.74 -27.80 36.22
C ARG A 40 10.50 -28.32 37.44
N GLU A 41 11.42 -27.52 37.98
CA GLU A 41 12.17 -27.88 39.20
C GLU A 41 11.27 -27.97 40.43
N SER A 42 10.17 -27.23 40.49
CA SER A 42 9.17 -27.30 41.56
C SER A 42 8.11 -28.40 41.38
N GLY A 43 8.20 -29.23 40.33
CA GLY A 43 7.24 -30.30 40.04
C GLY A 43 5.87 -29.84 39.51
N ALA A 44 5.71 -28.56 39.18
CA ALA A 44 4.45 -27.95 38.73
C ALA A 44 4.45 -27.81 37.19
N GLY A 45 4.21 -28.91 36.48
CA GLY A 45 4.12 -28.89 35.02
C GLY A 45 2.79 -28.31 34.53
N LEU A 46 2.82 -27.26 33.71
CA LEU A 46 1.64 -26.77 32.99
C LEU A 46 1.52 -27.44 31.61
N PRO A 47 0.29 -27.71 31.12
CA PRO A 47 0.05 -28.13 29.75
C PRO A 47 0.64 -27.16 28.71
N LEU A 48 1.15 -27.70 27.60
CA LEU A 48 1.77 -26.93 26.51
C LEU A 48 0.90 -25.77 25.97
N PRO A 49 -0.43 -25.89 25.79
CA PRO A 49 -1.26 -24.78 25.32
C PRO A 49 -1.26 -23.57 26.28
N ILE A 50 -1.10 -23.80 27.58
CA ILE A 50 -1.01 -22.72 28.59
C ILE A 50 0.30 -21.97 28.39
N TRP A 51 1.42 -22.67 28.20
CA TRP A 51 2.71 -22.03 27.90
C TRP A 51 2.66 -21.18 26.63
N ILE A 52 2.03 -21.69 25.57
CA ILE A 52 1.85 -20.97 24.31
C ILE A 52 1.02 -19.69 24.50
N GLY A 53 -0.08 -19.77 25.27
CA GLY A 53 -0.89 -18.61 25.63
C GLY A 53 -0.10 -17.58 26.45
N LEU A 54 0.75 -18.03 27.38
CA LEU A 54 1.61 -17.15 28.16
C LEU A 54 2.65 -16.43 27.30
N VAL A 55 3.25 -17.08 26.30
CA VAL A 55 4.14 -16.41 25.33
C VAL A 55 3.40 -15.32 24.58
N GLY A 56 2.20 -15.62 24.05
CA GLY A 56 1.37 -14.62 23.36
C GLY A 56 1.03 -13.42 24.25
N MET A 57 0.57 -13.67 25.48
CA MET A 57 0.21 -12.62 26.43
C MET A 57 1.41 -11.74 26.80
N THR A 58 2.55 -12.36 27.14
CA THR A 58 3.77 -11.63 27.49
C THR A 58 4.34 -10.86 26.30
N ALA A 59 4.23 -11.37 25.08
CA ALA A 59 4.61 -10.64 23.86
C ALA A 59 3.70 -9.43 23.61
N ALA A 60 2.40 -9.57 23.82
CA ALA A 60 1.45 -8.47 23.70
C ALA A 60 1.74 -7.35 24.72
N LEU A 61 1.95 -7.71 25.99
CA LEU A 61 2.32 -6.76 27.05
C LEU A 61 3.66 -6.08 26.76
N SER A 62 4.66 -6.86 26.33
CA SER A 62 5.97 -6.34 25.93
C SER A 62 5.84 -5.38 24.75
N SER A 63 5.00 -5.68 23.75
CA SER A 63 4.79 -4.80 22.60
C SER A 63 4.10 -3.48 22.98
N ARG A 64 3.16 -3.51 23.94
CA ARG A 64 2.59 -2.30 24.53
C ARG A 64 3.67 -1.49 25.26
N TRP A 65 4.53 -2.17 26.01
CA TRP A 65 5.71 -1.57 26.63
C TRP A 65 6.81 -1.20 25.62
N LEU A 66 6.68 -1.44 24.32
CA LEU A 66 7.56 -0.92 23.28
C LEU A 66 6.90 0.22 22.46
N GLY A 67 5.71 0.67 22.86
CA GLY A 67 4.98 1.74 22.17
C GLY A 67 4.36 1.33 20.82
N LEU A 68 4.23 0.02 20.57
CA LEU A 68 3.59 -0.47 19.34
C LEU A 68 2.08 -0.21 19.37
N PRO A 69 1.45 0.16 18.23
CA PRO A 69 0.01 0.41 18.18
C PRO A 69 -0.79 -0.88 18.37
N ILE A 70 -2.07 -0.74 18.72
CA ILE A 70 -2.91 -1.87 19.17
C ILE A 70 -2.94 -3.06 18.19
N TRP A 71 -2.91 -2.81 16.89
CA TRP A 71 -2.90 -3.85 15.87
C TRP A 71 -1.65 -4.75 15.95
N TRP A 72 -0.48 -4.18 16.27
CA TRP A 72 0.75 -4.94 16.51
C TRP A 72 0.70 -5.73 17.82
N GLN A 73 -0.03 -5.23 18.83
CA GLN A 73 -0.24 -5.96 20.09
C GLN A 73 -1.12 -7.20 19.85
N ILE A 74 -2.18 -7.06 19.05
CA ILE A 74 -3.03 -8.17 18.62
C ILE A 74 -2.21 -9.21 17.85
N ILE A 75 -1.40 -8.78 16.88
CA ILE A 75 -0.51 -9.68 16.13
C ILE A 75 0.39 -10.45 17.11
N ASN A 76 1.04 -9.77 18.05
CA ASN A 76 1.92 -10.43 19.02
C ASN A 76 1.20 -11.40 19.95
N LEU A 77 -0.03 -11.10 20.34
CA LEU A 77 -0.87 -11.98 21.16
C LEU A 77 -1.15 -13.31 20.46
N VAL A 78 -1.48 -13.27 19.18
CA VAL A 78 -1.96 -14.44 18.43
C VAL A 78 -0.85 -15.17 17.65
N PHE A 79 0.33 -14.56 17.45
CA PHE A 79 1.37 -15.08 16.56
C PHE A 79 1.81 -16.51 16.92
N ILE A 80 2.29 -16.74 18.14
CA ILE A 80 2.77 -18.07 18.58
C ILE A 80 1.63 -19.10 18.68
N PRO A 81 0.44 -18.76 19.25
CA PRO A 81 -0.71 -19.65 19.18
C PRO A 81 -1.09 -20.09 17.76
N LEU A 82 -1.16 -19.15 16.82
CA LEU A 82 -1.48 -19.46 15.42
C LEU A 82 -0.36 -20.27 14.75
N LEU A 83 0.91 -19.96 15.03
CA LEU A 83 2.04 -20.74 14.53
C LEU A 83 1.95 -22.20 15.01
N TRP A 84 1.68 -22.41 16.30
CA TRP A 84 1.53 -23.76 16.85
C TRP A 84 0.34 -24.53 16.26
N LEU A 85 -0.81 -23.88 16.06
CA LEU A 85 -1.96 -24.49 15.38
C LEU A 85 -1.63 -24.83 13.92
N THR A 86 -0.90 -23.95 13.25
CA THR A 86 -0.50 -24.13 11.84
C THR A 86 0.50 -25.26 11.66
N LEU A 87 1.44 -25.43 12.60
CA LEU A 87 2.38 -26.57 12.58
C LEU A 87 1.68 -27.91 12.79
N GLN A 88 0.53 -27.93 13.46
CA GLN A 88 -0.27 -29.14 13.67
C GLN A 88 -1.24 -29.46 12.54
N SER A 89 -1.61 -28.47 11.72
CA SER A 89 -2.60 -28.67 10.66
C SER A 89 -2.06 -29.42 9.44
N GLY A 90 -0.75 -29.66 9.36
CA GLY A 90 -0.12 -30.36 8.25
C GLY A 90 -0.20 -29.60 6.92
N ILE A 91 -0.41 -28.28 6.96
CA ILE A 91 -0.43 -27.45 5.75
C ILE A 91 0.97 -27.49 5.12
N ASP A 92 1.00 -27.85 3.84
CA ASP A 92 2.25 -27.88 3.08
C ASP A 92 2.91 -26.49 3.07
N PRO A 93 4.20 -26.38 3.46
CA PRO A 93 4.96 -25.13 3.41
C PRO A 93 4.87 -24.36 2.09
N VAL A 94 4.62 -25.05 0.97
CA VAL A 94 4.49 -24.44 -0.36
C VAL A 94 3.37 -23.41 -0.43
N TRP A 95 2.31 -23.55 0.37
CA TRP A 95 1.20 -22.58 0.38
C TRP A 95 1.59 -21.26 1.05
N PHE A 96 2.42 -21.29 2.09
CA PHE A 96 2.97 -20.06 2.67
C PHE A 96 3.93 -19.38 1.69
N LEU A 97 4.73 -20.16 0.97
CA LEU A 97 5.60 -19.63 -0.08
C LEU A 97 4.78 -19.02 -1.23
N ALA A 98 3.73 -19.69 -1.68
CA ALA A 98 2.83 -19.17 -2.71
C ALA A 98 2.13 -17.88 -2.26
N GLY A 99 1.66 -17.83 -1.00
CA GLY A 99 1.10 -16.63 -0.39
C GLY A 99 2.11 -15.49 -0.33
N LEU A 100 3.35 -15.77 0.08
CA LEU A 100 4.45 -14.78 0.12
C LEU A 100 4.79 -14.26 -1.29
N ILE A 101 4.89 -15.15 -2.28
CA ILE A 101 5.12 -14.77 -3.68
C ILE A 101 3.97 -13.90 -4.19
N LEU A 102 2.71 -14.27 -3.92
CA LEU A 102 1.55 -13.46 -4.31
C LEU A 102 1.59 -12.06 -3.69
N LEU A 103 1.89 -11.97 -2.39
CA LEU A 103 2.05 -10.71 -1.67
C LEU A 103 3.21 -9.88 -2.23
N ALA A 104 4.33 -10.53 -2.57
CA ALA A 104 5.46 -9.86 -3.20
C ALA A 104 5.08 -9.33 -4.59
N LEU A 105 4.42 -10.12 -5.44
CA LEU A 105 4.03 -9.70 -6.79
C LEU A 105 3.07 -8.50 -6.81
N THR A 106 2.26 -8.31 -5.75
CA THR A 106 1.37 -7.14 -5.61
C THR A 106 2.02 -5.98 -4.86
N SER A 107 2.98 -6.23 -3.98
CA SER A 107 3.53 -5.22 -3.05
C SER A 107 4.97 -4.78 -3.35
N LEU A 108 5.72 -5.50 -4.19
CA LEU A 108 7.09 -5.14 -4.58
C LEU A 108 7.17 -3.76 -5.25
N GLY A 109 6.11 -3.38 -5.98
CA GLY A 109 5.96 -2.03 -6.53
C GLY A 109 6.04 -0.98 -5.41
N VAL A 110 5.27 -1.18 -4.33
CA VAL A 110 5.20 -0.28 -3.16
C VAL A 110 6.57 -0.11 -2.50
N ILE A 111 7.35 -1.18 -2.38
CA ILE A 111 8.69 -1.12 -1.77
C ILE A 111 9.61 -0.18 -2.54
N ARG A 112 9.50 -0.13 -3.88
CA ARG A 112 10.33 0.71 -4.75
C ARG A 112 9.77 2.11 -4.96
N THR A 113 8.47 2.25 -5.17
CA THR A 113 7.83 3.52 -5.54
C THR A 113 7.20 4.26 -4.37
N ARG A 114 6.98 3.59 -3.23
CA ARG A 114 6.20 4.08 -2.07
C ARG A 114 4.76 4.47 -2.44
N VAL A 115 4.22 3.83 -3.46
CA VAL A 115 2.85 4.02 -3.92
C VAL A 115 2.05 2.74 -3.67
N PRO A 116 1.17 2.70 -2.66
CA PRO A 116 0.23 1.61 -2.49
C PRO A 116 -0.82 1.63 -3.61
N LEU A 117 -1.49 0.49 -3.83
CA LEU A 117 -2.57 0.40 -4.80
C LEU A 117 -3.79 1.16 -4.28
N TYR A 118 -4.13 2.26 -4.95
CA TYR A 118 -5.41 2.95 -4.78
C TYR A 118 -6.31 2.67 -5.99
N LEU A 119 -7.57 2.33 -5.71
CA LEU A 119 -8.56 2.07 -6.74
C LEU A 119 -9.47 3.28 -6.88
N SER A 120 -9.45 3.93 -8.05
CA SER A 120 -10.38 5.03 -8.31
C SER A 120 -11.81 4.52 -8.47
N SER A 121 -12.77 5.32 -8.00
CA SER A 121 -14.19 5.05 -8.15
C SER A 121 -14.64 5.17 -9.61
N SER A 122 -15.84 4.68 -9.93
CA SER A 122 -16.45 4.92 -11.25
C SER A 122 -16.61 6.42 -11.53
N ARG A 123 -17.00 7.18 -10.49
CA ARG A 123 -17.19 8.63 -10.58
C ARG A 123 -15.90 9.36 -10.92
N ALA A 124 -14.76 8.90 -10.41
CA ALA A 124 -13.45 9.44 -10.81
C ALA A 124 -13.21 9.28 -12.32
N ALA A 125 -13.55 8.12 -12.89
CA ALA A 125 -13.37 7.87 -14.32
C ALA A 125 -14.37 8.66 -15.18
N GLU A 126 -15.61 8.84 -14.72
CA GLU A 126 -16.63 9.66 -15.38
C GLU A 126 -16.24 11.15 -15.38
N ALA A 127 -15.80 11.67 -14.22
CA ALA A 127 -15.31 13.02 -14.11
C ALA A 127 -14.05 13.23 -14.97
N LEU A 128 -13.12 12.27 -14.96
CA LEU A 128 -11.96 12.31 -15.84
C LEU A 128 -12.37 12.37 -17.32
N ALA A 129 -13.32 11.52 -17.75
CA ALA A 129 -13.83 11.50 -19.12
C ALA A 129 -14.42 12.84 -19.59
N ALA A 130 -15.08 13.56 -18.68
CA ALA A 130 -15.69 14.86 -18.94
C ALA A 130 -14.66 15.99 -19.16
N HIS A 131 -13.43 15.83 -18.65
CA HIS A 131 -12.36 16.83 -18.77
C HIS A 131 -11.35 16.49 -19.87
N LEU A 132 -11.49 15.34 -20.56
CA LEU A 132 -10.60 14.99 -21.65
C LEU A 132 -10.90 15.85 -22.89
N PRO A 133 -9.88 16.44 -23.55
CA PRO A 133 -10.06 17.06 -24.87
C PRO A 133 -10.47 16.02 -25.92
N GLU A 134 -10.98 16.45 -27.07
CA GLU A 134 -11.29 15.53 -28.18
C GLU A 134 -10.03 14.77 -28.63
N GLN A 135 -10.16 13.46 -28.86
CA GLN A 135 -9.07 12.59 -29.31
C GLN A 135 -7.85 12.58 -28.37
N ALA A 136 -8.06 12.85 -27.08
CA ALA A 136 -7.00 12.99 -26.08
C ALA A 136 -6.09 11.76 -26.02
N ARG A 137 -4.79 12.01 -25.86
CA ARG A 137 -3.80 11.00 -25.45
C ARG A 137 -3.66 11.04 -23.94
N VAL A 138 -4.15 10.00 -23.27
CA VAL A 138 -4.21 9.90 -21.81
C VAL A 138 -3.17 8.93 -21.30
N LEU A 139 -2.42 9.31 -20.27
CA LEU A 139 -1.54 8.43 -19.51
C LEU A 139 -2.02 8.28 -18.07
N ASP A 140 -2.25 7.05 -17.63
CA ASP A 140 -2.49 6.72 -16.22
C ASP A 140 -1.18 6.22 -15.57
N LEU A 141 -0.61 7.04 -14.68
CA LEU A 141 0.61 6.73 -13.93
C LEU A 141 0.26 5.87 -12.71
N GLY A 142 0.76 4.63 -12.69
CA GLY A 142 0.39 3.67 -11.65
C GLY A 142 -1.02 3.15 -11.86
N CYS A 143 -1.33 2.68 -13.07
CA CYS A 143 -2.70 2.36 -13.49
C CYS A 143 -3.33 1.18 -12.74
N GLY A 144 -2.58 0.49 -11.87
CA GLY A 144 -3.08 -0.57 -11.01
C GLY A 144 -3.68 -1.71 -11.83
N LEU A 145 -4.95 -2.01 -11.55
CA LEU A 145 -5.72 -3.05 -12.25
C LEU A 145 -6.40 -2.54 -13.54
N GLY A 146 -6.11 -1.29 -13.96
CA GLY A 146 -6.68 -0.69 -15.17
C GLY A 146 -8.14 -0.27 -15.05
N GLY A 147 -8.64 -0.05 -13.83
CA GLY A 147 -10.04 0.31 -13.55
C GLY A 147 -10.50 1.60 -14.24
N PRO A 148 -9.80 2.74 -14.03
CA PRO A 148 -10.13 4.02 -14.67
C PRO A 148 -10.06 3.94 -16.20
N LEU A 149 -8.96 3.40 -16.73
CA LEU A 149 -8.75 3.22 -18.18
C LEU A 149 -9.85 2.37 -18.83
N ALA A 150 -10.36 1.33 -18.15
CA ALA A 150 -11.41 0.48 -18.70
C ALA A 150 -12.75 1.21 -18.86
N ARG A 151 -13.03 2.16 -17.95
CA ARG A 151 -14.22 3.02 -18.03
C ARG A 151 -14.01 4.12 -19.06
N LEU A 152 -12.83 4.75 -19.09
CA LEU A 152 -12.48 5.70 -20.14
C LEU A 152 -12.60 5.10 -21.54
N ALA A 153 -12.15 3.86 -21.74
CA ALA A 153 -12.26 3.18 -23.03
C ALA A 153 -13.72 3.02 -23.50
N ALA A 154 -14.68 2.95 -22.58
CA ALA A 154 -16.10 2.87 -22.90
C ALA A 154 -16.73 4.26 -23.11
N LEU A 155 -16.34 5.25 -22.30
CA LEU A 155 -16.90 6.60 -22.33
C LEU A 155 -16.30 7.49 -23.44
N ARG A 156 -15.04 7.25 -23.78
CA ARG A 156 -14.23 8.05 -24.70
C ARG A 156 -13.49 7.14 -25.68
N PRO A 157 -14.22 6.47 -26.60
CA PRO A 157 -13.63 5.60 -27.60
C PRO A 157 -12.72 6.35 -28.60
N ASP A 158 -12.83 7.69 -28.64
CA ASP A 158 -11.96 8.58 -29.41
C ASP A 158 -10.57 8.76 -28.78
N ALA A 159 -10.40 8.50 -27.48
CA ALA A 159 -9.17 8.76 -26.75
C ALA A 159 -8.14 7.62 -26.93
N ALA A 160 -6.87 8.00 -27.04
CA ALA A 160 -5.75 7.06 -27.02
C ALA A 160 -5.28 6.83 -25.58
N LEU A 161 -5.53 5.64 -25.05
CA LEU A 161 -5.34 5.33 -23.64
C LEU A 161 -4.04 4.55 -23.38
N HIS A 162 -3.18 5.11 -22.54
CA HIS A 162 -1.92 4.51 -22.10
C HIS A 162 -1.91 4.36 -20.58
N GLY A 163 -1.27 3.31 -20.07
CA GLY A 163 -1.07 3.09 -18.64
C GLY A 163 0.30 2.49 -18.35
N VAL A 164 0.87 2.84 -17.21
CA VAL A 164 2.12 2.24 -16.71
C VAL A 164 1.91 1.73 -15.29
N GLU A 165 2.36 0.51 -15.02
CA GLU A 165 2.28 -0.11 -13.69
C GLU A 165 3.60 -0.83 -13.38
N ALA A 166 4.08 -0.70 -12.14
CA ALA A 166 5.33 -1.27 -11.68
C ALA A 166 5.17 -2.68 -11.09
N ALA A 167 4.01 -2.98 -10.50
CA ALA A 167 3.69 -4.29 -9.94
C ALA A 167 3.33 -5.29 -11.05
N PRO A 168 4.13 -6.36 -11.27
CA PRO A 168 3.94 -7.28 -12.39
C PRO A 168 2.55 -7.92 -12.47
N LEU A 169 1.96 -8.29 -11.33
CA LEU A 169 0.64 -8.91 -11.33
C LEU A 169 -0.46 -7.90 -11.66
N ASN A 170 -0.40 -6.69 -11.11
CA ASN A 170 -1.37 -5.63 -11.41
C ASN A 170 -1.31 -5.26 -12.90
N TRP A 171 -0.09 -5.09 -13.42
CA TRP A 171 0.17 -4.88 -14.84
C TRP A 171 -0.45 -5.97 -15.71
N LEU A 172 -0.24 -7.25 -15.37
CA LEU A 172 -0.76 -8.37 -16.14
C LEU A 172 -2.30 -8.34 -16.17
N ILE A 173 -2.93 -8.09 -15.01
CA ILE A 173 -4.39 -7.96 -14.91
C ILE A 173 -4.89 -6.79 -15.77
N ALA A 174 -4.26 -5.62 -15.67
CA ALA A 174 -4.62 -4.45 -16.47
C ALA A 174 -4.45 -4.69 -17.97
N ARG A 175 -3.35 -5.32 -18.38
CA ARG A 175 -3.04 -5.66 -19.78
C ARG A 175 -4.08 -6.61 -20.38
N LEU A 176 -4.49 -7.63 -19.64
CA LEU A 176 -5.54 -8.57 -20.09
C LEU A 176 -6.91 -7.87 -20.13
N ARG A 177 -7.25 -7.10 -19.10
CA ARG A 177 -8.51 -6.35 -19.02
C ARG A 177 -8.68 -5.34 -20.17
N LEU A 178 -7.58 -4.72 -20.60
CA LEU A 178 -7.58 -3.64 -21.58
C LEU A 178 -7.03 -4.07 -22.93
N TRP A 179 -6.99 -5.37 -23.21
CA TRP A 179 -6.47 -5.90 -24.45
C TRP A 179 -7.19 -5.29 -25.66
N GLY A 180 -6.42 -4.67 -26.57
CA GLY A 180 -6.94 -3.98 -27.75
C GLY A 180 -7.63 -2.64 -27.48
N ARG A 181 -7.74 -2.19 -26.21
CA ARG A 181 -8.41 -0.94 -25.81
C ARG A 181 -7.45 0.11 -25.25
N ALA A 182 -6.34 -0.31 -24.66
CA ALA A 182 -5.30 0.59 -24.15
C ALA A 182 -3.91 -0.05 -24.27
N ARG A 183 -2.86 0.78 -24.26
CA ARG A 183 -1.46 0.33 -24.21
C ARG A 183 -0.97 0.33 -22.76
N ILE A 184 -0.75 -0.87 -22.20
CA ILE A 184 -0.35 -1.05 -20.81
C ILE A 184 1.10 -1.53 -20.71
N GLY A 185 1.98 -0.67 -20.20
CA GLY A 185 3.41 -0.94 -20.01
C GLY A 185 3.74 -1.42 -18.59
N LEU A 186 4.63 -2.41 -18.47
CA LEU A 186 5.26 -2.77 -17.21
C LEU A 186 6.46 -1.86 -17.02
N GLY A 187 6.44 -1.00 -16.02
CA GLY A 187 7.49 -0.01 -15.88
C GLY A 187 7.32 0.91 -14.68
N ASN A 188 8.32 1.77 -14.51
CA ASN A 188 8.32 2.79 -13.49
C ASN A 188 7.74 4.10 -14.04
N LEU A 189 6.87 4.75 -13.28
CA LEU A 189 6.31 6.04 -13.65
C LEU A 189 7.39 7.13 -13.87
N TRP A 190 8.52 7.03 -13.17
CA TRP A 190 9.61 8.00 -13.28
C TRP A 190 10.33 7.95 -14.64
N ASP A 191 10.37 6.77 -15.24
CA ASP A 191 11.02 6.50 -16.53
C ASP A 191 10.05 6.68 -17.71
N SER A 192 8.78 7.01 -17.42
CA SER A 192 7.75 7.23 -18.44
C SER A 192 7.87 8.65 -19.00
N ASP A 193 7.83 8.77 -20.34
CA ASP A 193 7.78 10.06 -21.03
C ASP A 193 6.36 10.65 -20.97
N LEU A 194 6.22 11.85 -20.40
CA LEU A 194 4.95 12.57 -20.30
C LEU A 194 4.69 13.52 -21.48
N SER A 195 5.71 13.80 -22.30
CA SER A 195 5.65 14.83 -23.34
C SER A 195 4.72 14.50 -24.50
N GLY A 196 4.33 13.23 -24.64
CA GLY A 196 3.46 12.75 -25.70
C GLY A 196 1.97 12.74 -25.36
N HIS A 197 1.57 13.28 -24.20
CA HIS A 197 0.22 13.13 -23.65
C HIS A 197 -0.44 14.47 -23.39
N ASP A 198 -1.73 14.54 -23.69
CA ASP A 198 -2.57 15.72 -23.44
C ASP A 198 -3.10 15.72 -22.02
N VAL A 199 -3.26 14.53 -21.43
CA VAL A 199 -3.71 14.34 -20.06
C VAL A 199 -2.85 13.28 -19.36
N VAL A 200 -2.30 13.63 -18.21
CA VAL A 200 -1.61 12.71 -17.30
C VAL A 200 -2.41 12.60 -16.02
N TYR A 201 -2.92 11.40 -15.74
CA TYR A 201 -3.68 11.07 -14.54
C TYR A 201 -2.82 10.31 -13.53
N ALA A 202 -2.99 10.61 -12.24
CA ALA A 202 -2.28 9.95 -11.16
C ALA A 202 -3.18 9.73 -9.93
N TYR A 203 -3.18 8.52 -9.37
CA TYR A 203 -3.74 8.23 -8.04
C TYR A 203 -2.72 7.45 -7.20
N LEU A 204 -1.68 8.17 -6.76
CA LEU A 204 -0.48 7.57 -6.18
C LEU A 204 -0.48 7.64 -4.65
N SER A 205 0.22 8.59 -4.04
CA SER A 205 0.23 8.85 -2.59
C SER A 205 0.79 10.27 -2.38
N PRO A 206 0.76 10.85 -1.16
CA PRO A 206 1.31 12.20 -0.94
C PRO A 206 2.83 12.29 -1.17
N ALA A 207 3.56 11.20 -0.90
CA ALA A 207 5.03 11.19 -0.94
C ALA A 207 5.66 11.50 -2.32
N PRO A 208 5.19 10.90 -3.44
CA PRO A 208 5.73 11.21 -4.77
C PRO A 208 5.25 12.55 -5.36
N MET A 209 4.19 13.17 -4.84
CA MET A 209 3.56 14.34 -5.49
C MET A 209 4.50 15.51 -5.78
N PRO A 210 5.42 15.93 -4.86
CA PRO A 210 6.33 17.03 -5.15
C PRO A 210 7.27 16.75 -6.33
N ARG A 211 7.82 15.53 -6.40
CA ARG A 211 8.72 15.12 -7.49
C ARG A 211 7.94 14.90 -8.79
N LEU A 212 6.74 14.33 -8.70
CA LEU A 212 5.89 14.14 -9.87
C LEU A 212 5.48 15.48 -10.48
N TRP A 213 5.18 16.47 -9.66
CA TRP A 213 4.88 17.83 -10.12
C TRP A 213 6.07 18.45 -10.88
N GLN A 214 7.29 18.31 -10.36
CA GLN A 214 8.49 18.78 -11.07
C GLN A 214 8.65 18.11 -12.44
N LYS A 215 8.41 16.79 -12.50
CA LYS A 215 8.47 16.02 -13.76
C LYS A 215 7.38 16.50 -14.74
N ALA A 216 6.14 16.64 -14.28
CA ALA A 216 5.04 17.14 -15.08
C ALA A 216 5.37 18.51 -15.68
N ARG A 217 5.84 19.46 -14.86
CA ARG A 217 6.25 20.80 -15.33
C ARG A 217 7.40 20.81 -16.33
N ALA A 218 8.31 19.84 -16.23
CA ALA A 218 9.46 19.75 -17.12
C ALA A 218 9.13 19.10 -18.46
N GLU A 219 8.21 18.13 -18.47
CA GLU A 219 8.00 17.25 -19.64
C GLU A 219 6.68 17.48 -20.36
N MET A 220 5.63 17.89 -19.66
CA MET A 220 4.30 18.07 -20.25
C MET A 220 4.24 19.34 -21.10
N ARG A 221 3.44 19.31 -22.15
CA ARG A 221 3.30 20.43 -23.08
C ARG A 221 2.41 21.53 -22.50
N PRO A 222 2.65 22.81 -22.81
CA PRO A 222 1.74 23.88 -22.47
C PRO A 222 0.31 23.58 -22.95
N GLY A 223 -0.67 23.78 -22.07
CA GLY A 223 -2.09 23.53 -22.33
C GLY A 223 -2.57 22.10 -22.02
N SER A 224 -1.66 21.16 -21.75
CA SER A 224 -2.01 19.81 -21.27
C SER A 224 -2.51 19.83 -19.82
N LEU A 225 -3.13 18.74 -19.38
CA LEU A 225 -3.72 18.61 -18.06
C LEU A 225 -2.98 17.57 -17.22
N PHE A 226 -2.48 17.99 -16.06
CA PHE A 226 -2.08 17.08 -15.00
C PHE A 226 -3.25 16.92 -14.02
N ILE A 227 -3.72 15.70 -13.80
CA ILE A 227 -4.88 15.39 -12.97
C ILE A 227 -4.48 14.42 -11.87
N SER A 228 -4.56 14.86 -10.62
CA SER A 228 -4.36 14.00 -9.45
C SER A 228 -5.69 13.66 -8.80
N ASN A 229 -5.87 12.39 -8.44
CA ASN A 229 -6.97 11.98 -7.59
C ASN A 229 -6.56 12.11 -6.12
N THR A 230 -7.28 12.96 -5.40
CA THR A 230 -7.25 13.20 -3.95
C THR A 230 -5.95 13.82 -3.42
N PHE A 231 -4.79 13.46 -3.95
CA PHE A 231 -3.50 13.89 -3.43
C PHE A 231 -3.05 15.21 -4.02
N THR A 232 -2.87 16.22 -3.17
CA THR A 232 -2.43 17.57 -3.55
C THR A 232 -0.92 17.63 -3.79
N VAL A 233 -0.50 18.66 -4.54
CA VAL A 233 0.90 19.06 -4.62
C VAL A 233 1.13 20.13 -3.53
N PRO A 234 2.07 19.92 -2.59
CA PRO A 234 2.33 20.90 -1.53
C PRO A 234 2.71 22.28 -2.09
N GLY A 235 1.99 23.31 -1.67
CA GLY A 235 2.24 24.71 -2.06
C GLY A 235 1.80 25.08 -3.47
N VAL A 236 1.02 24.23 -4.16
CA VAL A 236 0.51 24.48 -5.51
C VAL A 236 -0.99 24.23 -5.52
N GLU A 237 -1.76 25.30 -5.63
CA GLU A 237 -3.22 25.22 -5.77
C GLU A 237 -3.59 24.68 -7.16
N PRO A 238 -4.59 23.79 -7.26
CA PRO A 238 -5.15 23.35 -8.53
C PRO A 238 -5.94 24.47 -9.20
N ASP A 239 -5.95 24.47 -10.53
CA ASP A 239 -6.78 25.39 -11.32
C ASP A 239 -8.27 25.03 -11.21
N GLU A 240 -8.56 23.74 -11.04
CA GLU A 240 -9.91 23.22 -10.88
C GLU A 240 -9.96 22.04 -9.88
N VAL A 241 -11.03 21.98 -9.10
CA VAL A 241 -11.32 20.90 -8.16
C VAL A 241 -12.70 20.33 -8.43
N VAL A 242 -12.77 19.02 -8.69
CA VAL A 242 -14.01 18.30 -8.90
C VAL A 242 -14.26 17.36 -7.73
N GLU A 243 -15.28 17.66 -6.93
CA GLU A 243 -15.71 16.81 -5.81
C GLU A 243 -16.35 15.52 -6.34
N LEU A 244 -15.65 14.39 -6.13
CA LEU A 244 -16.20 13.07 -6.40
C LEU A 244 -17.01 12.70 -5.17
N HIS A 245 -18.33 12.82 -5.26
CA HIS A 245 -19.27 12.55 -4.17
C HIS A 245 -19.34 11.03 -3.83
N ASP A 246 -18.25 10.31 -3.95
CA ASP A 246 -18.11 8.88 -3.69
C ASP A 246 -17.86 8.58 -2.20
N LEU A 247 -17.78 7.30 -1.87
CA LEU A 247 -17.60 6.82 -0.48
C LEU A 247 -16.30 7.29 0.16
N SER A 248 -15.30 7.66 -0.65
CA SER A 248 -14.01 8.17 -0.18
C SER A 248 -13.97 9.70 -0.06
N HIS A 249 -15.03 10.41 -0.46
CA HIS A 249 -15.01 11.86 -0.65
C HIS A 249 -13.78 12.30 -1.46
N ALA A 250 -13.47 11.52 -2.50
CA ALA A 250 -12.32 11.76 -3.35
C ALA A 250 -12.53 13.04 -4.16
N ARG A 251 -11.44 13.62 -4.67
CA ARG A 251 -11.48 14.84 -5.48
C ARG A 251 -10.56 14.72 -6.67
N LEU A 252 -10.96 15.19 -7.84
CA LEU A 252 -9.99 15.41 -8.93
C LEU A 252 -9.43 16.81 -8.78
N LEU A 253 -8.10 16.88 -8.72
CA LEU A 253 -7.34 18.11 -8.67
C LEU A 253 -6.68 18.27 -10.04
N ILE A 254 -6.97 19.36 -10.72
CA ILE A 254 -6.60 19.58 -12.11
C ILE A 254 -5.67 20.78 -12.18
N TRP A 255 -4.52 20.60 -12.82
CA TRP A 255 -3.58 21.66 -13.16
C TRP A 255 -3.40 21.71 -14.67
N ARG A 256 -3.42 22.92 -15.24
CA ARG A 256 -3.04 23.18 -16.63
C ARG A 256 -1.56 23.50 -16.68
N MET A 257 -0.85 22.79 -17.56
CA MET A 257 0.61 22.89 -17.72
C MET A 257 1.03 24.04 -18.63
#